data_AF-A0A7C7URR6-F1
#
_entry.id   AF-A0A7C7URR6-F1
#
_cell.length_a   1.000
_cell.length_b   1.000
_cell.length_c   1.000
_cell.angle_alpha   90.00
_cell.angle_beta   90.00
_cell.angle_gamma   90.00
#
_symmetry.space_group_name_H-M   'P 1'
#
loop_
_entity.id
_entity.type
_entity.pdbx_description
1 polymer ?
#
loop_
_entity_poly.entity_id
_entity_poly.type
_entity_poly.pdbx_seq_one_letter_code
_entity_poly.pdbx_strand_id
1 'polypeptide(L)'
;GGPPTEKYKIEEIAVKRRIPVDAIVIKESFAEAIKPMNKRLARGAEVAVERIKRAIKERTKPGETVVVAGIGNTIGIGQKPDEIPTEFPAPPKKRKDEIESVALPLR
;
A
#
# COMPACT_ATOMS: atom_id res chain seq x y z
N GLY A 1 10.48 1.59 -0.08
CA GLY A 1 11.41 1.04 0.91
C GLY A 1 12.67 0.63 0.20
N GLY A 2 13.59 1.57 0.01
CA GLY A 2 14.92 1.28 -0.52
C GLY A 2 15.86 0.79 0.59
N PRO A 3 17.07 0.33 0.22
CA PRO A 3 18.14 0.04 1.17
C PRO A 3 18.35 1.16 2.20
N PRO A 4 18.79 0.84 3.44
CA PRO A 4 18.95 1.81 4.53
C PRO A 4 19.79 3.04 4.16
N THR A 5 20.77 2.84 3.28
CA THR A 5 21.69 3.86 2.79
C THR A 5 20.99 4.91 1.92
N GLU A 6 19.99 4.52 1.13
CA GLU A 6 19.21 5.44 0.30
C GLU A 6 18.22 6.24 1.13
N LYS A 7 17.54 5.58 2.09
CA LYS A 7 16.62 6.25 3.03
C LYS A 7 17.34 7.36 3.80
N TYR A 8 18.55 7.07 4.31
CA TYR A 8 19.34 8.05 5.04
C TYR A 8 19.66 9.29 4.20
N LYS A 9 20.11 9.11 2.94
CA LYS A 9 20.41 10.23 2.04
C LYS A 9 19.18 11.09 1.74
N ILE A 10 18.02 10.45 1.54
CA ILE A 10 16.75 11.16 1.30
C ILE A 10 16.36 11.99 2.53
N GLU A 11 16.44 11.41 3.72
CA GLU A 11 16.11 12.10 4.97
C GLU A 11 17.09 13.25 5.26
N GLU A 12 18.38 13.04 5.06
CA GLU A 12 19.40 14.08 5.24
C GLU A 12 19.16 15.28 4.31
N ILE A 13 18.85 15.03 3.03
CA ILE A 13 18.54 16.08 2.05
C ILE A 13 17.22 16.78 2.39
N ALA A 14 16.19 16.03 2.79
CA ALA A 14 14.89 16.58 3.19
C ALA A 14 15.03 17.53 4.39
N VAL A 15 15.82 17.14 5.41
CA VAL A 15 16.12 17.97 6.58
C VAL A 15 16.89 19.23 6.17
N LYS A 16 17.95 19.10 5.35
CA LYS A 16 18.72 20.26 4.85
C LYS A 16 17.84 21.25 4.09
N ARG A 17 16.86 20.76 3.33
CA ARG A 17 15.91 21.58 2.55
C ARG A 17 14.68 22.02 3.34
N ARG A 18 14.57 21.66 4.62
CA ARG A 18 13.42 21.93 5.50
C ARG A 18 12.10 21.42 4.90
N ILE A 19 12.15 20.32 4.14
CA ILE A 19 10.96 19.66 3.61
C ILE A 19 10.42 18.78 4.73
N PRO A 20 9.20 19.03 5.23
CA PRO A 20 8.63 18.20 6.28
C PRO A 20 8.23 16.84 5.71
N VAL A 21 8.60 15.76 6.41
CA VAL A 21 8.35 14.38 5.99
C VAL A 21 7.36 13.75 6.96
N ASP A 22 6.21 13.31 6.45
CA ASP A 22 5.24 12.52 7.22
C ASP A 22 5.11 11.11 6.65
N ALA A 23 4.82 10.17 7.54
CA ALA A 23 4.43 8.83 7.16
C ALA A 23 3.05 8.51 7.76
N ILE A 24 2.09 8.19 6.91
CA ILE A 24 0.78 7.68 7.33
C ILE A 24 0.78 6.18 7.03
N VAL A 25 0.64 5.37 8.08
CA VAL A 25 0.71 3.91 7.98
C VAL A 25 -0.58 3.31 8.54
N ILE A 26 -1.21 2.44 7.76
CA ILE A 26 -2.30 1.57 8.20
C ILE A 26 -1.65 0.26 8.62
N LYS A 27 -1.75 -0.08 9.90
CA LYS A 27 -1.21 -1.33 10.43
C LYS A 27 -2.24 -2.45 10.27
N GLU A 28 -1.80 -3.55 9.68
CA GLU A 28 -2.57 -4.78 9.54
C GLU A 28 -1.84 -5.90 10.29
N SER A 29 -2.60 -6.77 10.97
CA SER A 29 -2.04 -7.98 11.57
C SER A 29 -1.95 -9.11 10.54
N PHE A 30 -1.01 -10.05 10.74
CA PHE A 30 -0.84 -11.19 9.83
C PHE A 30 -2.13 -12.00 9.63
N ALA A 31 -2.91 -12.19 10.71
CA ALA A 31 -4.18 -12.90 10.65
C ALA A 31 -5.27 -12.15 9.85
N GLU A 32 -5.21 -10.82 9.80
CA GLU A 32 -6.10 -10.02 8.96
C GLU A 32 -5.67 -10.07 7.50
N ALA A 33 -4.36 -10.06 7.22
CA ALA A 33 -3.80 -10.10 5.88
C ALA A 33 -4.15 -11.38 5.09
N ILE A 34 -4.29 -12.52 5.79
CA ILE A 34 -4.66 -13.81 5.17
C ILE A 34 -6.17 -14.02 5.03
N LYS A 35 -6.99 -13.13 5.63
CA LYS A 35 -8.46 -13.21 5.61
C LYS A 35 -9.03 -12.18 4.64
N PRO A 36 -10.31 -12.30 4.24
CA PRO A 36 -10.99 -11.24 3.52
C PRO A 36 -10.88 -9.90 4.27
N MET A 37 -10.71 -8.81 3.52
CA MET A 37 -10.50 -7.47 4.06
C MET A 37 -11.62 -7.11 5.05
N ASN A 38 -11.24 -6.77 6.28
CA ASN A 38 -12.22 -6.37 7.28
C ASN A 38 -12.66 -4.91 7.08
N LYS A 39 -13.88 -4.59 7.50
CA LYS A 39 -14.42 -3.22 7.39
C LYS A 39 -13.59 -2.18 8.15
N ARG A 40 -12.86 -2.60 9.19
CA ARG A 40 -12.01 -1.71 10.01
C ARG A 40 -10.79 -1.24 9.23
N LEU A 41 -10.12 -2.13 8.49
CA LEU A 41 -8.97 -1.86 7.63
C LEU A 41 -9.39 -1.02 6.43
N ALA A 42 -10.53 -1.34 5.81
CA ALA A 42 -11.10 -0.54 4.73
C ALA A 42 -11.36 0.92 5.18
N ARG A 43 -11.99 1.12 6.34
CA ARG A 43 -12.16 2.46 6.94
C ARG A 43 -10.83 3.14 7.28
N GLY A 44 -9.78 2.37 7.55
CA GLY A 44 -8.43 2.90 7.75
C GLY A 44 -7.94 3.71 6.55
N ALA A 45 -8.29 3.31 5.33
CA ALA A 45 -7.95 4.04 4.11
C ALA A 45 -8.69 5.39 4.04
N GLU A 46 -9.99 5.43 4.36
CA GLU A 46 -10.77 6.67 4.42
C GLU A 46 -10.17 7.68 5.41
N VAL A 47 -9.81 7.20 6.61
CA VAL A 47 -9.17 8.02 7.64
C VAL A 47 -7.80 8.52 7.19
N ALA A 48 -7.02 7.69 6.48
CA ALA A 48 -5.73 8.10 5.94
C ALA A 48 -5.90 9.25 4.92
N VAL A 49 -6.89 9.16 4.03
CA VAL A 49 -7.21 10.22 3.07
C VAL A 49 -7.59 11.52 3.77
N GLU A 50 -8.43 11.47 4.80
CA GLU A 50 -8.78 12.65 5.60
C GLU A 50 -7.56 13.31 6.24
N ARG A 51 -6.64 12.51 6.81
CA ARG A 51 -5.39 13.00 7.40
C ARG A 51 -4.49 13.67 6.37
N ILE A 52 -4.37 13.11 5.16
CA ILE A 52 -3.60 13.70 4.07
C ILE A 52 -4.22 15.06 3.67
N LYS A 53 -5.55 15.11 3.46
CA LYS A 53 -6.25 16.36 3.11
C LYS A 53 -6.02 17.44 4.16
N ARG A 54 -6.07 17.07 5.45
CA ARG A 54 -5.79 18.00 6.54
C ARG A 54 -4.34 18.49 6.53
N ALA A 55 -3.37 17.58 6.36
CA ALA A 55 -1.95 17.93 6.29
C ALA A 55 -1.64 18.90 5.13
N ILE A 56 -2.26 18.69 3.96
CA ILE A 56 -2.14 19.60 2.81
C ILE A 56 -2.69 20.99 3.18
N LYS A 57 -3.91 21.06 3.73
CA LYS A 57 -4.53 22.35 4.10
C LYS A 57 -3.75 23.13 5.16
N GLU A 58 -3.14 22.43 6.13
CA GLU A 58 -2.38 23.08 7.20
C GLU A 58 -1.00 23.56 6.74
N ARG A 59 -0.41 22.93 5.71
CA ARG A 59 0.97 23.18 5.28
C ARG A 59 1.12 23.92 3.96
N THR A 60 0.01 24.14 3.24
CA THR A 60 0.02 24.80 1.94
C THR A 60 -0.83 26.06 1.96
N LYS A 61 -0.45 27.03 1.15
CA LYS A 61 -1.18 28.30 0.99
C LYS A 61 -1.91 28.35 -0.34
N PRO A 62 -2.99 29.16 -0.45
CA PRO A 62 -3.60 29.45 -1.73
C PRO A 62 -2.55 29.96 -2.72
N GLY A 63 -2.42 29.29 -3.88
CA GLY A 63 -1.43 29.60 -4.91
C GLY A 63 -0.19 28.69 -4.93
N GLU A 64 -0.01 27.82 -3.93
CA GLU A 64 1.07 26.83 -3.94
C GLU A 64 0.67 25.57 -4.72
N THR A 65 1.65 24.94 -5.37
CA THR A 65 1.44 23.72 -6.15
C THR A 65 1.72 22.48 -5.31
N VAL A 66 0.75 21.57 -5.24
CA VAL A 66 0.87 20.28 -4.55
C VAL A 66 0.99 19.16 -5.57
N VAL A 67 2.05 18.36 -5.46
CA VAL A 67 2.25 17.18 -6.30
C VAL A 67 1.83 15.94 -5.51
N VAL A 68 0.91 15.16 -6.07
CA VAL A 68 0.49 13.86 -5.52
C VAL A 68 0.94 12.79 -6.50
N ALA A 69 1.76 11.85 -6.03
CA ALA A 69 2.24 10.72 -6.82
C ALA A 69 1.82 9.40 -6.14
N GLY A 70 1.18 8.51 -6.90
CA GLY A 70 0.96 7.13 -6.50
C GLY A 70 2.21 6.30 -6.83
N ILE A 71 2.65 5.42 -5.93
CA ILE A 71 3.79 4.54 -6.15
C ILE A 71 3.32 3.09 -5.98
N GLY A 72 3.68 2.19 -6.91
CA GLY A 72 3.29 0.77 -6.88
C GLY A 72 1.84 0.53 -7.30
N ASN A 73 1.14 -0.39 -6.62
CA ASN A 73 -0.26 -0.78 -6.94
C ASN A 73 -1.25 0.40 -6.91
N THR A 74 -0.89 1.50 -6.24
CA THR A 74 -1.64 2.77 -6.23
C THR A 74 -1.76 3.40 -7.63
N ILE A 75 -0.86 3.08 -8.57
CA ILE A 75 -0.91 3.51 -9.97
C ILE A 75 -1.82 2.61 -10.83
N GLY A 76 -2.19 1.40 -10.36
CA GLY A 76 -3.09 0.54 -11.12
C GLY A 76 -3.36 -0.81 -10.48
N ILE A 77 -4.62 -1.03 -10.14
CA ILE A 77 -5.38 -2.02 -10.89
C ILE A 77 -6.25 -1.19 -11.85
N GLY A 78 -5.75 -0.94 -13.06
CA GLY A 78 -6.47 -0.21 -14.11
C GLY A 78 -7.54 -1.07 -14.78
N GLN A 79 -8.11 -2.04 -14.07
CA GLN A 79 -9.19 -2.86 -14.60
C GLN A 79 -10.45 -2.01 -14.61
N LYS A 80 -11.02 -1.83 -15.79
CA LYS A 80 -12.40 -1.36 -15.89
C LYS A 80 -13.31 -2.40 -15.22
N PRO A 81 -14.50 -2.01 -14.71
CA PRO A 81 -15.46 -2.97 -14.17
C PRO A 81 -15.75 -4.15 -15.12
N ASP A 82 -15.66 -3.90 -16.42
CA ASP A 82 -15.87 -4.88 -17.49
C ASP A 82 -14.72 -5.90 -17.67
N GLU A 83 -13.54 -5.62 -17.09
CA GLU A 83 -12.32 -6.43 -17.19
C GLU A 83 -12.05 -7.24 -15.91
N ILE A 84 -12.91 -7.10 -14.90
CA ILE A 84 -12.86 -7.90 -13.67
C ILE A 84 -13.55 -9.23 -13.96
N PRO A 85 -12.84 -10.37 -13.90
CA PRO A 85 -13.46 -11.67 -14.10
C PRO A 85 -14.56 -11.88 -13.06
N THR A 86 -15.81 -12.09 -13.50
CA THR A 86 -16.93 -12.40 -12.61
C THR A 86 -16.75 -13.79 -11.98
N GLU A 87 -15.96 -14.65 -12.62
CA GLU A 87 -15.58 -15.97 -12.12
C GLU A 87 -14.06 -16.10 -12.13
N PHE A 88 -13.51 -16.55 -11.00
CA PHE A 88 -12.09 -16.86 -10.89
C PHE A 88 -11.81 -18.10 -11.75
N PRO A 89 -10.72 -18.12 -12.56
CA PRO A 89 -10.38 -19.31 -13.34
C PRO A 89 -10.22 -20.50 -12.40
N ALA A 90 -10.71 -21.67 -12.82
CA ALA A 90 -10.51 -22.89 -12.09
C ALA A 90 -9.00 -23.10 -11.85
N PRO A 91 -8.59 -23.50 -10.63
CA PRO A 91 -7.18 -23.70 -10.33
C PRO A 91 -6.56 -24.64 -11.38
N PRO A 92 -5.31 -24.37 -11.83
CA PRO A 92 -4.65 -25.24 -12.78
C PRO A 92 -4.64 -26.67 -12.24
N LYS A 93 -4.95 -27.65 -13.09
CA LYS A 93 -4.90 -29.07 -12.71
C LYS A 93 -3.49 -29.36 -12.19
N LYS A 94 -3.39 -29.76 -10.91
CA LYS A 94 -2.13 -30.17 -10.27
C LYS A 94 -1.36 -31.08 -11.23
N ARG A 95 -0.20 -30.63 -11.72
CA ARG A 95 0.73 -31.53 -12.40
C ARG A 95 1.32 -32.45 -11.33
N LYS A 96 1.40 -33.75 -11.65
CA LYS A 96 1.88 -34.80 -10.73
C LYS A 96 3.32 -34.58 -10.24
N ASP A 97 4.04 -33.61 -10.79
CA ASP A 97 5.46 -33.35 -10.54
C ASP A 97 5.73 -32.01 -9.81
N GLU A 98 4.68 -31.25 -9.44
CA GLU A 98 4.85 -30.10 -8.55
C GLU A 98 4.99 -30.60 -7.10
N ILE A 99 6.20 -30.48 -6.58
CA ILE A 99 6.55 -30.77 -5.18
C ILE A 99 5.49 -30.11 -4.29
N GLU A 100 4.67 -30.93 -3.63
CA GLU A 100 3.78 -30.46 -2.59
C GLU A 100 4.65 -29.71 -1.57
N SER A 101 4.42 -28.40 -1.43
CA SER A 101 5.01 -27.63 -0.35
C SER A 101 4.56 -28.29 0.94
N VAL A 102 5.47 -29.10 1.51
CA VAL A 102 5.25 -29.89 2.71
C VAL A 102 4.62 -28.96 3.73
N ALA A 103 3.37 -29.25 4.09
CA ALA A 103 2.70 -28.54 5.15
C ALA A 103 3.65 -28.53 6.35
N LEU A 104 4.11 -27.35 6.74
CA LEU A 104 4.92 -27.18 7.95
C LEU A 104 4.13 -27.84 9.09
N PRO A 105 4.67 -28.87 9.77
CA PRO A 105 3.99 -29.45 10.90
C PRO A 105 3.84 -28.36 11.94
N LEU A 106 2.61 -27.92 12.17
CA LEU A 106 2.23 -27.06 13.28
C LEU A 106 2.70 -27.79 14.55
N ARG A 107 3.63 -27.16 15.26
CA ARG A 107 4.12 -27.60 16.56
C ARG A 107 3.44 -26.77 17.64
#